data_AF-A0AAE1HQK6-F1
#
_entry.id   AF-A0AAE1HQK6-F1
#
_cell.length_a   1.000
_cell.length_b   1.000
_cell.length_c   1.000
_cell.angle_alpha   90.00
_cell.angle_beta   90.00
_cell.angle_gamma   90.00
#
_symmetry.space_group_name_H-M   'P 1'
#
loop_
_entity.id
_entity.type
_entity.pdbx_description
1 polymer ?
#
loop_
_entity_poly.entity_id
_entity_poly.type
_entity_poly.pdbx_seq_one_letter_code
_entity_poly.pdbx_strand_id
1 'polypeptide(L)'
;MFQYGLCDSNKMPLVPDDFRTRTKLKMTGSETLLFVRLFGYLVGDKIPRDDLFCPLYLKLRDLLDVCHAKSLPSTCSISLKVIFEEFNTMYVQVTGDLLKAKMHFGLHYGTFGPSSQVDVDDFENLDFVKDLPKNVTLETCSSPNWINFKGTKYQPGMVLLISVNESGGPVFGMLEVILVSFDNTVVFVYSDLVTIGFDEQLHSYEVENYDNWSCTTPSDLVEPLPLSLYTSVNGKKTVILRHLL
;
A
#
# COMPACT_ATOMS: atom_id res chain seq x y z
N MET A 1 -25.94 29.12 -15.27
CA MET A 1 -25.72 28.01 -14.33
C MET A 1 -25.31 26.79 -15.14
N PHE A 2 -24.22 26.13 -14.77
CA PHE A 2 -23.76 24.90 -15.45
C PHE A 2 -24.77 23.77 -15.22
N GLN A 3 -25.18 23.07 -16.29
CA GLN A 3 -26.14 21.96 -16.20
C GLN A 3 -25.37 20.63 -16.19
N TYR A 4 -25.51 19.90 -15.09
CA TYR A 4 -24.90 18.57 -14.91
C TYR A 4 -25.75 17.48 -15.56
N GLY A 5 -25.11 16.36 -15.92
CA GLY A 5 -25.81 15.17 -16.40
C GLY A 5 -26.67 14.53 -15.31
N LEU A 6 -27.68 13.75 -15.72
CA LEU A 6 -28.62 13.08 -14.80
C LEU A 6 -27.95 12.08 -13.85
N CYS A 7 -26.76 11.57 -14.21
CA CYS A 7 -25.98 10.62 -13.41
C CYS A 7 -25.02 11.28 -12.41
N ASP A 8 -24.90 12.61 -12.40
CA ASP A 8 -23.91 13.35 -11.62
C ASP A 8 -24.52 13.89 -10.31
N SER A 9 -24.61 13.03 -9.30
CA SER A 9 -25.18 13.38 -8.00
C SER A 9 -24.28 14.29 -7.15
N ASN A 10 -22.95 14.13 -7.26
CA ASN A 10 -21.96 14.88 -6.47
C ASN A 10 -21.43 16.08 -7.26
N LYS A 11 -22.23 17.14 -7.35
CA LYS A 11 -21.90 18.37 -8.09
C LYS A 11 -20.63 19.01 -7.55
N MET A 12 -19.81 19.59 -8.44
CA MET A 12 -18.61 20.30 -8.01
C MET A 12 -18.98 21.51 -7.13
N PRO A 13 -18.21 21.80 -6.07
CA PRO A 13 -18.41 23.00 -5.27
C PRO A 13 -18.23 24.23 -6.16
N LEU A 14 -19.01 25.27 -5.88
CA LEU A 14 -18.85 26.56 -6.53
C LEU A 14 -17.45 27.10 -6.19
N VAL A 15 -16.71 27.53 -7.20
CA VAL A 15 -15.44 28.21 -7.00
C VAL A 15 -15.75 29.58 -6.38
N PRO A 16 -15.30 29.85 -5.14
CA PRO A 16 -15.56 31.14 -4.49
C PRO A 16 -14.88 32.30 -5.23
N ASP A 17 -15.45 33.50 -5.16
CA ASP A 17 -14.87 34.69 -5.82
C ASP A 17 -13.45 35.01 -5.31
N ASP A 18 -13.19 34.71 -4.03
CA ASP A 18 -11.88 34.90 -3.40
C ASP A 18 -10.86 33.82 -3.78
N PHE A 19 -11.23 32.81 -4.57
CA PHE A 19 -10.29 31.78 -5.03
C PHE A 19 -9.10 32.36 -5.80
N ARG A 20 -9.26 33.54 -6.43
CA ARG A 20 -8.16 34.29 -7.07
C ARG A 20 -6.99 34.59 -6.12
N THR A 21 -7.23 34.56 -4.81
CA THR A 21 -6.22 34.82 -3.76
C THR A 21 -5.65 33.53 -3.16
N ARG A 22 -6.14 32.35 -3.59
CA ARG A 22 -5.80 31.04 -3.03
C ARG A 22 -5.08 30.17 -4.06
N THR A 23 -4.29 29.23 -3.58
CA THR A 23 -3.56 28.26 -4.42
C THR A 23 -4.13 26.83 -4.34
N LYS A 24 -5.14 26.60 -3.50
CA LYS A 24 -5.74 25.27 -3.25
C LYS A 24 -7.26 25.34 -3.25
N LEU A 25 -7.89 24.51 -4.07
CA LEU A 25 -9.34 24.30 -4.07
C LEU A 25 -9.65 23.07 -3.22
N LYS A 26 -10.46 23.24 -2.16
CA LYS A 26 -10.85 22.12 -1.29
C LYS A 26 -12.04 21.40 -1.92
N MET A 27 -11.88 20.10 -2.15
CA MET A 27 -12.89 19.22 -2.72
C MET A 27 -12.82 17.87 -2.01
N THR A 28 -13.95 17.17 -1.91
CA THR A 28 -14.01 15.74 -1.58
C THR A 28 -13.41 14.90 -2.71
N GLY A 29 -13.14 13.62 -2.46
CA GLY A 29 -12.66 12.70 -3.49
C GLY A 29 -13.61 12.59 -4.68
N SER A 30 -14.92 12.47 -4.42
CA SER A 30 -15.94 12.42 -5.47
C SER A 30 -16.08 13.71 -6.27
N GLU A 31 -15.96 14.87 -5.62
CA GLU A 31 -15.98 16.17 -6.31
C GLU A 31 -14.73 16.35 -7.17
N THR A 32 -13.56 15.93 -6.68
CA THR A 32 -12.29 15.94 -7.43
C THR A 32 -12.39 15.08 -8.69
N LEU A 33 -12.97 13.88 -8.58
CA LEU A 33 -13.12 12.99 -9.73
C LEU A 33 -14.04 13.60 -10.80
N LEU A 34 -15.18 14.16 -10.39
CA LEU A 34 -16.08 14.84 -11.31
C LEU A 34 -15.40 16.06 -11.96
N PHE A 35 -14.65 16.83 -11.16
CA PHE A 35 -13.89 17.97 -11.64
C PHE A 35 -12.87 17.58 -12.70
N VAL A 36 -12.00 16.59 -12.42
CA VAL A 36 -11.00 16.16 -13.41
C VAL A 36 -11.68 15.63 -14.68
N ARG A 37 -12.81 14.91 -14.56
CA ARG A 37 -13.56 14.41 -15.73
C ARG A 37 -14.15 15.53 -16.58
N LEU A 38 -14.67 16.59 -15.96
CA LEU A 38 -15.32 17.71 -16.65
C LEU A 38 -14.36 18.86 -17.01
N PHE A 39 -13.14 18.90 -16.45
CA PHE A 39 -12.24 20.04 -16.58
C PHE A 39 -11.99 20.42 -18.04
N GLY A 40 -11.67 19.44 -18.90
CA GLY A 40 -11.50 19.68 -20.33
C GLY A 40 -12.75 20.24 -21.02
N TYR A 41 -13.95 19.93 -20.55
CA TYR A 41 -15.19 20.54 -21.04
C TYR A 41 -15.39 21.97 -20.53
N LEU A 42 -14.98 22.26 -19.29
CA LEU A 42 -15.15 23.58 -18.67
C LEU A 42 -14.21 24.64 -19.24
N VAL A 43 -12.98 24.26 -19.58
CA VAL A 43 -11.92 25.21 -19.98
C VAL A 43 -11.30 24.91 -21.33
N GLY A 44 -11.68 23.82 -22.00
CA GLY A 44 -11.01 23.35 -23.22
C GLY A 44 -11.00 24.36 -24.36
N ASP A 45 -12.02 25.21 -24.48
CA ASP A 45 -12.06 26.30 -25.47
C ASP A 45 -11.10 27.45 -25.15
N LYS A 46 -10.55 27.49 -23.93
CA LYS A 46 -9.58 28.48 -23.44
C LYS A 46 -8.14 27.98 -23.48
N ILE A 47 -7.91 26.69 -23.72
CA ILE A 47 -6.57 26.09 -23.73
C ILE A 47 -5.90 26.34 -25.10
N PRO A 48 -4.69 26.92 -25.16
CA PRO A 48 -3.90 27.04 -26.39
C PRO A 48 -3.58 25.68 -27.03
N ARG A 49 -3.39 25.66 -28.36
CA ARG A 49 -3.10 24.39 -29.08
C ARG A 49 -1.73 23.80 -28.75
N ASP A 50 -0.80 24.63 -28.33
CA ASP A 50 0.59 24.34 -27.99
C ASP A 50 0.81 24.24 -26.47
N ASP A 51 -0.26 24.12 -25.69
CA ASP A 51 -0.19 24.01 -24.24
C ASP A 51 0.48 22.68 -23.79
N LEU A 52 1.52 22.81 -22.97
CA LEU A 52 2.30 21.67 -22.47
C LEU A 52 1.61 20.93 -21.31
N PHE A 53 0.63 21.55 -20.64
CA PHE A 53 -0.09 20.95 -19.51
C PHE A 53 -1.28 20.11 -19.95
N CYS A 54 -1.84 20.37 -21.13
CA CYS A 54 -2.97 19.64 -21.68
C CYS A 54 -2.67 18.13 -21.86
N PRO A 55 -1.53 17.70 -22.45
CA PRO A 55 -1.16 16.28 -22.48
C PRO A 55 -1.01 15.66 -21.09
N LEU A 56 -0.43 16.38 -20.13
CA LEU A 56 -0.28 15.93 -18.74
C LEU A 56 -1.66 15.73 -18.07
N TYR A 57 -2.59 16.64 -18.28
CA TYR A 57 -3.98 16.52 -17.80
C TYR A 57 -4.71 15.33 -18.41
N LEU A 58 -4.54 15.08 -19.71
CA LEU A 58 -5.15 13.92 -20.37
C LEU A 58 -4.62 12.60 -19.78
N LYS A 59 -3.31 12.52 -19.51
CA LYS A 59 -2.72 11.36 -18.82
C LYS A 59 -3.21 11.19 -17.38
N LEU A 60 -3.42 12.29 -16.65
CA LEU A 60 -4.09 12.23 -15.34
C LEU A 60 -5.50 11.66 -15.46
N ARG A 61 -6.24 12.02 -16.52
CA ARG A 61 -7.58 11.48 -16.77
C ARG A 61 -7.53 9.98 -17.02
N ASP A 62 -6.61 9.52 -17.89
CA ASP A 62 -6.41 8.09 -18.15
C ASP A 62 -6.10 7.33 -16.85
N LEU A 63 -5.24 7.87 -15.98
CA LEU A 63 -4.95 7.29 -14.67
C LEU A 63 -6.19 7.17 -13.80
N LEU A 64 -6.99 8.24 -13.69
CA LEU A 64 -8.20 8.21 -12.87
C LEU A 64 -9.25 7.26 -13.43
N ASP A 65 -9.39 7.16 -14.75
CA ASP A 65 -10.33 6.25 -15.39
C ASP A 65 -9.98 4.79 -15.07
N VAL A 66 -8.69 4.43 -15.08
CA VAL A 66 -8.24 3.08 -14.67
C VAL A 66 -8.42 2.87 -13.17
N CYS A 67 -7.98 3.80 -12.32
CA CYS A 67 -8.11 3.69 -10.86
C CYS A 67 -9.56 3.56 -10.38
N HIS A 68 -10.52 4.14 -11.10
CA HIS A 68 -11.95 4.10 -10.75
C HIS A 68 -12.76 3.09 -11.59
N ALA A 69 -12.11 2.27 -12.40
CA ALA A 69 -12.78 1.20 -13.11
C ALA A 69 -13.43 0.23 -12.11
N LYS A 70 -14.70 -0.13 -12.33
CA LYS A 70 -15.46 -1.01 -11.42
C LYS A 70 -14.84 -2.40 -11.22
N SER A 71 -14.02 -2.83 -12.18
CA SER A 71 -13.26 -4.07 -12.13
C SER A 71 -12.04 -3.95 -13.03
N LEU A 72 -10.86 -4.28 -12.50
CA LEU A 72 -9.62 -4.32 -13.28
C LEU A 72 -9.23 -5.78 -13.55
N PRO A 73 -8.99 -6.17 -14.82
CA PRO A 73 -8.33 -7.43 -15.13
C PRO A 73 -6.93 -7.48 -14.49
N SER A 74 -6.45 -8.66 -14.09
CA SER A 74 -5.12 -8.85 -13.48
C SER A 74 -3.96 -8.41 -14.38
N THR A 75 -4.18 -8.35 -15.70
CA THR A 75 -3.23 -7.83 -16.70
C THR A 75 -3.08 -6.30 -16.67
N CYS A 76 -3.97 -5.58 -15.97
CA CYS A 76 -4.02 -4.13 -15.96
C CYS A 76 -3.03 -3.51 -14.96
N SER A 77 -2.46 -4.27 -14.02
CA SER A 77 -1.42 -3.80 -13.09
C SER A 77 -0.16 -3.33 -13.83
N ILE A 78 0.22 -4.04 -14.89
CA ILE A 78 1.34 -3.67 -15.78
C ILE A 78 0.99 -2.39 -16.54
N SER A 79 -0.22 -2.31 -17.09
CA SER A 79 -0.69 -1.11 -17.81
C SER A 79 -0.74 0.12 -16.90
N LEU A 80 -1.20 -0.04 -15.66
CA LEU A 80 -1.29 1.04 -14.69
C LEU A 80 0.11 1.57 -14.32
N LYS A 81 1.08 0.66 -14.08
CA LYS A 81 2.46 1.04 -13.79
C LYS A 81 3.05 1.87 -14.93
N VAL A 82 2.91 1.42 -16.18
CA VAL A 82 3.40 2.16 -17.36
C VAL A 82 2.75 3.54 -17.46
N ILE A 83 1.43 3.64 -17.27
CA ILE A 83 0.72 4.93 -17.33
C ILE A 83 1.20 5.87 -16.21
N PHE A 84 1.44 5.36 -14.99
CA PHE A 84 2.00 6.17 -13.91
C PHE A 84 3.44 6.60 -14.18
N GLU A 85 4.31 5.74 -14.75
CA GLU A 85 5.69 6.10 -15.11
C GLU A 85 5.71 7.21 -16.17
N GLU A 86 4.87 7.08 -17.19
CA GLU A 86 4.70 8.09 -18.25
C GLU A 86 4.18 9.41 -17.66
N PHE A 87 3.16 9.36 -16.81
CA PHE A 87 2.60 10.54 -16.16
C PHE A 87 3.64 11.23 -15.26
N ASN A 88 4.35 10.47 -14.44
CA ASN A 88 5.38 11.00 -13.54
C ASN A 88 6.52 11.66 -14.33
N THR A 89 6.95 11.05 -15.44
CA THR A 89 7.96 11.62 -16.33
C THR A 89 7.49 12.95 -16.94
N MET A 90 6.27 12.99 -17.48
CA MET A 90 5.68 14.21 -18.00
C MET A 90 5.49 15.28 -16.91
N TYR A 91 5.07 14.89 -15.71
CA TYR A 91 4.86 15.82 -14.60
C TYR A 91 6.15 16.57 -14.28
N VAL A 92 7.27 15.86 -14.10
CA VAL A 92 8.57 16.48 -13.80
C VAL A 92 9.03 17.36 -14.96
N GLN A 93 8.86 16.91 -16.21
CA GLN A 93 9.26 17.68 -17.40
C GLN A 93 8.47 18.98 -17.57
N VAL A 94 7.16 18.95 -17.36
CA VAL A 94 6.26 20.10 -17.62
C VAL A 94 6.24 21.07 -16.43
N THR A 95 6.26 20.56 -15.20
CA THR A 95 6.13 21.40 -13.99
C THR A 95 7.49 21.86 -13.44
N GLY A 96 8.55 21.08 -13.64
CA GLY A 96 9.83 21.25 -12.95
C GLY A 96 9.81 20.85 -11.47
N ASP A 97 8.67 20.39 -10.95
CA ASP A 97 8.52 19.96 -9.56
C ASP A 97 9.03 18.52 -9.34
N LEU A 98 9.44 18.23 -8.11
CA LEU A 98 9.70 16.87 -7.65
C LEU A 98 8.39 16.07 -7.46
N LEU A 99 8.44 14.77 -7.71
CA LEU A 99 7.31 13.87 -7.45
C LEU A 99 7.02 13.80 -5.95
N LYS A 100 5.77 14.02 -5.57
CA LYS A 100 5.32 13.79 -4.19
C LYS A 100 5.22 12.29 -3.92
N ALA A 101 5.46 11.88 -2.67
CA ALA A 101 5.41 10.48 -2.23
C ALA A 101 4.16 9.72 -2.73
N LYS A 102 2.98 10.38 -2.73
CA LYS A 102 1.72 9.78 -3.24
C LYS A 102 1.77 9.36 -4.72
N MET A 103 2.57 10.02 -5.56
CA MET A 103 2.70 9.72 -6.98
C MET A 103 3.70 8.58 -7.25
N HIS A 104 4.68 8.43 -6.36
CA HIS A 104 5.59 7.30 -6.37
C HIS A 104 4.86 6.01 -5.99
N PHE A 105 4.08 6.02 -4.90
CA PHE A 105 3.33 4.83 -4.46
C PHE A 105 2.16 4.46 -5.38
N GLY A 106 1.67 5.40 -6.19
CA GLY A 106 0.64 5.12 -7.19
C GLY A 106 1.07 4.11 -8.26
N LEU A 107 2.38 3.95 -8.51
CA LEU A 107 2.94 2.95 -9.43
C LEU A 107 2.62 1.49 -9.06
N HIS A 108 2.15 1.27 -7.83
CA HIS A 108 1.96 -0.06 -7.25
C HIS A 108 0.51 -0.36 -6.88
N TYR A 109 -0.44 0.46 -7.32
CA TYR A 109 -1.87 0.13 -7.22
C TYR A 109 -2.12 -1.24 -7.88
N GLY A 110 -2.53 -2.22 -7.08
CA GLY A 110 -2.70 -3.63 -7.48
C GLY A 110 -1.68 -4.59 -6.87
N THR A 111 -0.52 -4.09 -6.42
CA THR A 111 0.50 -4.86 -5.69
C THR A 111 0.33 -4.74 -4.19
N PHE A 112 -0.07 -3.57 -3.67
CA PHE A 112 -0.41 -3.40 -2.26
C PHE A 112 -1.67 -2.57 -2.07
N GLY A 113 -2.27 -2.70 -0.89
CA GLY A 113 -3.49 -2.01 -0.50
C GLY A 113 -3.28 -0.51 -0.30
N PRO A 114 -4.34 0.22 0.07
CA PRO A 114 -4.20 1.61 0.50
C PRO A 114 -3.09 1.73 1.54
N SER A 115 -2.16 2.64 1.30
CA SER A 115 -1.04 2.90 2.19
C SER A 115 -1.14 4.29 2.80
N SER A 116 -0.70 4.39 4.05
CA SER A 116 -0.43 5.64 4.73
C SER A 116 1.08 5.87 4.75
N GLN A 117 1.50 7.14 4.84
CA GLN A 117 2.89 7.41 5.26
C GLN A 117 3.08 6.85 6.67
N VAL A 118 4.26 6.30 6.90
CA VAL A 118 4.65 5.79 8.21
C VAL A 118 5.10 6.97 9.06
N ASP A 119 4.45 7.20 10.20
CA ASP A 119 5.00 8.03 11.27
C ASP A 119 5.74 7.14 12.28
N VAL A 120 6.84 7.64 12.84
CA VAL A 120 7.58 6.90 13.89
C VAL A 120 6.71 6.74 15.14
N ASP A 121 5.84 7.73 15.39
CA ASP A 121 4.88 7.70 16.49
C ASP A 121 3.77 6.65 16.31
N ASP A 122 3.65 6.04 15.12
CA ASP A 122 2.66 4.98 14.86
C ASP A 122 3.07 3.61 15.45
N PHE A 123 4.31 3.45 15.91
CA PHE A 123 4.81 2.18 16.44
C PHE A 123 4.87 2.18 17.96
N GLU A 124 4.31 1.13 18.56
CA GLU A 124 4.40 0.88 20.00
C GLU A 124 5.83 0.45 20.42
N ASN A 125 6.55 -0.22 19.51
CA ASN A 125 7.90 -0.71 19.72
C ASN A 125 8.76 -0.45 18.47
N LEU A 126 9.97 0.11 18.66
CA LEU A 126 10.95 0.44 17.62
C LEU A 126 12.20 -0.46 17.64
N ASP A 127 12.19 -1.55 18.40
CA ASP A 127 13.32 -2.47 18.54
C ASP A 127 13.81 -3.03 17.20
N PHE A 128 12.91 -3.20 16.24
CA PHE A 128 13.20 -3.69 14.89
C PHE A 128 14.01 -2.69 14.04
N VAL A 129 14.05 -1.40 14.40
CA VAL A 129 14.70 -0.35 13.59
C VAL A 129 16.20 -0.62 13.42
N LYS A 130 16.84 -1.25 14.41
CA LYS A 130 18.25 -1.64 14.36
C LYS A 130 18.54 -2.72 13.31
N ASP A 131 17.52 -3.51 12.96
CA ASP A 131 17.60 -4.66 12.06
C ASP A 131 17.10 -4.32 10.64
N LEU A 132 16.67 -3.07 10.42
CA LEU A 132 16.24 -2.62 9.10
C LEU A 132 17.38 -2.72 8.08
N PRO A 133 17.07 -3.09 6.81
CA PRO A 133 18.03 -2.99 5.73
C PRO A 133 18.61 -1.58 5.61
N LYS A 134 19.90 -1.44 5.31
CA LYS A 134 20.61 -0.15 5.30
C LYS A 134 20.02 0.90 4.36
N ASN A 135 19.30 0.47 3.33
CA ASN A 135 18.63 1.30 2.33
C ASN A 135 17.20 1.70 2.74
N VAL A 136 16.71 1.24 3.89
CA VAL A 136 15.35 1.48 4.37
C VAL A 136 15.40 2.38 5.61
N THR A 137 14.66 3.48 5.59
CA THR A 137 14.42 4.34 6.76
C THR A 137 12.93 4.56 6.94
N LEU A 138 12.46 4.71 8.19
CA LEU A 138 11.01 4.89 8.46
C LEU A 138 10.43 6.11 7.73
N GLU A 139 11.18 7.22 7.67
CA GLU A 139 10.79 8.44 6.96
C GLU A 139 10.57 8.25 5.45
N THR A 140 11.20 7.22 4.86
CA THR A 140 11.13 6.91 3.43
C THR A 140 10.18 5.75 3.12
N CYS A 141 9.45 5.27 4.13
CA CYS A 141 8.55 4.13 4.01
C CYS A 141 7.08 4.54 3.98
N SER A 142 6.29 3.69 3.32
CA SER A 142 4.84 3.64 3.49
C SER A 142 4.46 2.32 4.15
N SER A 143 3.34 2.32 4.86
CA SER A 143 2.77 1.10 5.44
C SER A 143 1.43 0.80 4.79
N PRO A 144 1.37 -0.20 3.89
CA PRO A 144 0.12 -0.68 3.36
C PRO A 144 -0.52 -1.71 4.30
N ASN A 145 -1.85 -1.74 4.34
CA ASN A 145 -2.59 -2.74 5.11
C ASN A 145 -2.46 -4.18 4.56
N TRP A 146 -1.99 -4.33 3.32
CA TRP A 146 -1.65 -5.62 2.71
C TRP A 146 -0.70 -5.44 1.53
N ILE A 147 0.07 -6.48 1.20
CA ILE A 147 0.88 -6.56 -0.03
C ILE A 147 0.72 -7.92 -0.69
N ASN A 148 0.78 -7.96 -2.02
CA ASN A 148 0.92 -9.18 -2.81
C ASN A 148 2.38 -9.30 -3.25
N PHE A 149 3.08 -10.26 -2.68
CA PHE A 149 4.48 -10.54 -2.99
C PHE A 149 4.58 -11.89 -3.68
N LYS A 150 5.02 -11.90 -4.93
CA LYS A 150 5.18 -13.10 -5.78
C LYS A 150 3.91 -13.99 -5.84
N GLY A 151 2.73 -13.39 -5.80
CA GLY A 151 1.45 -14.10 -5.86
C GLY A 151 0.82 -14.43 -4.50
N THR A 152 1.56 -14.24 -3.41
CA THR A 152 1.06 -14.45 -2.05
C THR A 152 0.65 -13.12 -1.43
N LYS A 153 -0.59 -13.04 -0.92
CA LYS A 153 -1.06 -11.88 -0.17
C LYS A 153 -0.64 -11.99 1.30
N TYR A 154 -0.03 -10.94 1.82
CA TYR A 154 0.35 -10.73 3.21
C TYR A 154 -0.41 -9.54 3.80
N GLN A 155 -0.76 -9.64 5.07
CA GLN A 155 -1.40 -8.56 5.84
C GLN A 155 -1.11 -8.77 7.34
N PRO A 156 -1.16 -7.71 8.16
CA PRO A 156 -1.03 -7.83 9.61
C PRO A 156 -1.96 -8.87 10.23
N GLY A 157 -1.49 -9.54 11.29
CA GLY A 157 -2.17 -10.65 11.98
C GLY A 157 -1.93 -12.03 11.35
N MET A 158 -1.15 -12.12 10.27
CA MET A 158 -0.69 -13.39 9.71
C MET A 158 0.54 -13.91 10.44
N VAL A 159 0.71 -15.23 10.52
CA VAL A 159 1.90 -15.85 11.11
C VAL A 159 2.91 -16.17 10.02
N LEU A 160 4.18 -15.83 10.26
CA LEU A 160 5.33 -16.11 9.41
C LEU A 160 6.17 -17.22 10.04
N LEU A 161 6.69 -18.13 9.20
CA LEU A 161 7.73 -19.07 9.60
C LEU A 161 9.09 -18.42 9.32
N ILE A 162 9.74 -17.93 10.38
CA ILE A 162 10.93 -17.10 10.30
C ILE A 162 12.18 -17.94 10.09
N SER A 163 12.35 -18.99 10.88
CA SER A 163 13.53 -19.87 10.84
C SER A 163 13.22 -21.24 11.46
N VAL A 164 14.21 -22.11 11.45
CA VAL A 164 14.21 -23.38 12.20
C VAL A 164 15.35 -23.29 13.22
N ASN A 165 15.05 -23.59 14.49
CA ASN A 165 16.03 -23.53 15.57
C ASN A 165 16.99 -24.74 15.51
N GLU A 166 18.03 -24.74 16.36
CA GLU A 166 19.05 -25.79 16.42
C GLU A 166 18.48 -27.19 16.72
N SER A 167 17.31 -27.26 17.37
CA SER A 167 16.62 -28.52 17.68
C SER A 167 15.67 -28.98 16.56
N GLY A 168 15.62 -28.28 15.43
CA GLY A 168 14.72 -28.58 14.32
C GLY A 168 13.29 -28.05 14.49
N GLY A 169 13.03 -27.26 15.54
CA GLY A 169 11.71 -26.68 15.80
C GLY A 169 11.47 -25.37 15.03
N PRO A 170 10.23 -25.09 14.61
CA PRO A 170 9.91 -23.84 13.92
C PRO A 170 10.02 -22.63 14.85
N VAL A 171 10.48 -21.52 14.28
CA VAL A 171 10.46 -20.18 14.89
C VAL A 171 9.43 -19.33 14.15
N PHE A 172 8.46 -18.81 14.90
CA PHE A 172 7.33 -18.08 14.35
C PHE A 172 7.39 -16.60 14.70
N GLY A 173 6.84 -15.77 13.81
CA GLY A 173 6.61 -14.35 14.06
C GLY A 173 5.20 -13.95 13.62
N MET A 174 4.52 -13.10 14.38
CA MET A 174 3.26 -12.49 13.98
C MET A 174 3.55 -11.23 13.17
N LEU A 175 3.12 -11.18 11.91
CA LEU A 175 3.25 -9.98 11.07
C LEU A 175 2.43 -8.84 11.68
N GLU A 176 3.09 -7.79 12.15
CA GLU A 176 2.45 -6.61 12.75
C GLU A 176 2.35 -5.48 11.73
N VAL A 177 3.44 -5.20 11.02
CA VAL A 177 3.50 -4.09 10.06
C VAL A 177 4.23 -4.49 8.79
N ILE A 178 3.74 -3.99 7.66
CA ILE A 178 4.43 -4.07 6.37
C ILE A 178 5.01 -2.69 6.08
N LEU A 179 6.29 -2.64 5.73
CA LEU A 179 6.97 -1.44 5.27
C LEU A 179 7.37 -1.60 3.81
N VAL A 180 7.14 -0.56 3.04
CA VAL A 180 7.57 -0.46 1.63
C VAL A 180 8.30 0.85 1.44
N SER A 181 9.60 0.78 1.17
CA SER A 181 10.46 1.93 0.88
C SER A 181 10.23 2.46 -0.55
N PHE A 182 10.73 3.66 -0.84
CA PHE A 182 10.73 4.21 -2.20
C PHE A 182 11.49 3.36 -3.23
N ASP A 183 12.50 2.59 -2.84
CA ASP A 183 13.20 1.69 -3.77
C ASP A 183 12.49 0.33 -3.97
N ASN A 184 11.28 0.17 -3.42
CA ASN A 184 10.46 -1.05 -3.45
C ASN A 184 11.00 -2.21 -2.63
N THR A 185 11.89 -1.94 -1.68
CA THR A 185 12.25 -2.92 -0.66
C THR A 185 11.05 -3.14 0.25
N VAL A 186 10.62 -4.39 0.36
CA VAL A 186 9.53 -4.81 1.25
C VAL A 186 10.15 -5.38 2.50
N VAL A 187 9.71 -4.88 3.65
CA VAL A 187 10.12 -5.36 4.97
C VAL A 187 8.89 -5.74 5.76
N PHE A 188 8.94 -6.93 6.36
CA PHE A 188 7.94 -7.42 7.31
C PHE A 188 8.46 -7.20 8.71
N VAL A 189 7.74 -6.38 9.48
CA VAL A 189 7.97 -6.18 10.91
C VAL A 189 7.03 -7.12 11.66
N TYR A 190 7.57 -7.90 12.57
CA TYR A 190 6.83 -8.93 13.30
C TYR A 190 7.17 -8.95 14.78
N SER A 191 6.22 -9.38 15.60
CA SER A 191 6.43 -9.73 17.00
C SER A 191 6.72 -11.23 17.14
N ASP A 192 7.55 -11.61 18.11
CA ASP A 192 7.91 -13.02 18.32
C ASP A 192 6.74 -13.85 18.83
N LEU A 193 6.66 -15.09 18.35
CA LEU A 193 5.79 -16.12 18.89
C LEU A 193 6.64 -17.24 19.49
N VAL A 194 6.60 -17.37 20.82
CA VAL A 194 7.36 -18.38 21.55
C VAL A 194 6.63 -19.71 21.48
N THR A 195 7.28 -20.71 20.88
CA THR A 195 6.76 -22.08 20.83
C THR A 195 6.85 -22.73 22.21
N ILE A 196 5.69 -23.07 22.80
CA ILE A 196 5.57 -23.74 24.10
C ILE A 196 5.75 -25.26 23.95
N GLY A 197 5.17 -25.83 22.89
CA GLY A 197 5.25 -27.26 22.62
C GLY A 197 4.49 -27.69 21.38
N PHE A 198 4.72 -28.94 20.97
CA PHE A 198 4.02 -29.57 19.87
C PHE A 198 2.92 -30.50 20.41
N ASP A 199 1.71 -30.33 19.89
CA ASP A 199 0.57 -31.21 20.13
C ASP A 199 0.49 -32.23 19.00
N GLU A 200 0.84 -33.49 19.30
CA GLU A 200 0.82 -34.59 18.33
C GLU A 200 -0.59 -34.93 17.82
N GLN A 201 -1.63 -34.74 18.64
CA GLN A 201 -3.00 -35.10 18.24
C GLN A 201 -3.56 -34.08 17.24
N LEU A 202 -3.26 -32.81 17.47
CA LEU A 202 -3.68 -31.71 16.60
C LEU A 202 -2.69 -31.42 15.47
N HIS A 203 -1.51 -32.04 15.50
CA HIS A 203 -0.37 -31.72 14.63
C HIS A 203 -0.10 -30.21 14.57
N SER A 204 0.01 -29.60 15.74
CA SER A 204 0.02 -28.15 15.90
C SER A 204 1.00 -27.68 16.97
N TYR A 205 1.46 -26.45 16.85
CA TYR A 205 2.36 -25.83 17.82
C TYR A 205 1.59 -24.87 18.70
N GLU A 206 1.64 -25.09 20.01
CA GLU A 206 1.21 -24.11 20.99
C GLU A 206 2.22 -22.97 21.03
N VAL A 207 1.73 -21.74 20.96
CA VAL A 207 2.58 -20.54 20.95
C VAL A 207 2.04 -19.49 21.92
N GLU A 208 2.91 -18.64 22.43
CA GLU A 208 2.56 -17.43 23.18
C GLU A 208 3.14 -16.18 22.50
N ASN A 209 2.44 -15.06 22.63
CA ASN A 209 2.96 -13.78 22.14
C ASN A 209 4.10 -13.32 23.05
N TYR A 210 5.18 -12.86 22.44
CA TYR A 210 6.27 -12.22 23.12
C TYR A 210 6.56 -10.88 22.46
N ASP A 211 6.55 -9.82 23.27
CA ASP A 211 6.59 -8.43 22.79
C ASP A 211 8.02 -7.98 22.42
N ASN A 212 8.72 -8.83 21.67
CA ASN A 212 9.99 -8.51 21.03
C ASN A 212 9.73 -8.36 19.54
N TRP A 213 10.05 -7.19 19.00
CA TRP A 213 9.81 -6.87 17.60
C TRP A 213 11.10 -6.98 16.81
N SER A 214 11.00 -7.60 15.64
CA SER A 214 12.09 -7.78 14.70
C SER A 214 11.57 -7.60 13.28
N CYS A 215 12.47 -7.58 12.30
CA CYS A 215 12.05 -7.50 10.91
C CYS A 215 12.80 -8.47 10.01
N THR A 216 12.18 -8.82 8.89
CA THR A 216 12.74 -9.69 7.85
C THR A 216 12.25 -9.24 6.47
N THR A 217 12.87 -9.73 5.40
CA THR A 217 12.32 -9.56 4.06
C THR A 217 11.50 -10.80 3.67
N PRO A 218 10.48 -10.66 2.80
CA PRO A 218 9.68 -11.81 2.37
C PRO A 218 10.50 -12.89 1.63
N SER A 219 11.69 -12.54 1.12
CA SER A 219 12.58 -13.49 0.43
C SER A 219 13.42 -14.32 1.40
N ASP A 220 13.54 -13.91 2.66
CA ASP A 220 14.34 -14.58 3.69
C ASP A 220 13.49 -15.54 4.55
N LEU A 221 12.18 -15.60 4.32
CA LEU A 221 11.29 -16.54 5.02
C LEU A 221 11.60 -17.99 4.62
N VAL A 222 11.55 -18.90 5.59
CA VAL A 222 11.67 -20.34 5.34
C VAL A 222 10.55 -20.83 4.44
N GLU A 223 9.33 -20.36 4.69
CA GLU A 223 8.15 -20.65 3.89
C GLU A 223 7.53 -19.33 3.39
N PRO A 224 7.34 -19.16 2.07
CA PRO A 224 6.76 -17.95 1.48
C PRO A 224 5.22 -17.92 1.56
N LEU A 225 4.60 -18.80 2.35
CA LEU A 225 3.16 -18.84 2.56
C LEU A 225 2.87 -18.52 4.02
N PRO A 226 2.05 -17.49 4.31
CA PRO A 226 1.66 -17.20 5.67
C PRO A 226 0.79 -18.33 6.25
N LEU A 227 0.89 -18.44 7.56
CA LEU A 227 0.12 -19.33 8.41
C LEU A 227 -0.95 -18.53 9.19
N SER A 228 -1.80 -19.26 9.90
CA SER A 228 -2.86 -18.68 10.72
C SER A 228 -2.61 -18.98 12.20
N LEU A 229 -2.91 -18.00 13.05
CA LEU A 229 -2.98 -18.20 14.50
C LEU A 229 -4.42 -18.54 14.89
N TYR A 230 -4.60 -19.69 15.51
CA TYR A 230 -5.87 -20.13 16.06
C TYR A 230 -5.90 -19.90 17.56
N THR A 231 -7.05 -19.47 18.09
CA THR A 231 -7.28 -19.37 19.53
C THR A 231 -8.39 -20.33 19.90
N SER A 232 -8.09 -21.27 20.79
CA SER A 232 -9.07 -22.22 21.32
C SER A 232 -10.04 -21.55 22.29
N VAL A 233 -11.12 -22.25 22.64
CA VAL A 233 -12.09 -21.80 23.66
C VAL A 233 -11.47 -21.52 25.03
N ASN A 234 -10.34 -22.14 25.34
CA ASN A 234 -9.62 -21.94 26.61
C ASN A 234 -8.57 -20.82 26.52
N GLY A 235 -8.51 -20.08 25.41
CA GLY A 235 -7.54 -19.00 25.17
C GLY A 235 -6.17 -19.46 24.68
N LYS A 236 -5.91 -20.77 24.62
CA LYS A 236 -4.66 -21.33 24.09
C LYS A 236 -4.51 -20.99 22.60
N LYS A 237 -3.36 -20.43 22.25
CA LYS A 237 -2.99 -20.00 20.89
C LYS A 237 -2.19 -21.10 20.20
N THR A 238 -2.45 -21.29 18.91
CA THR A 238 -1.92 -22.44 18.18
C THR A 238 -1.66 -22.12 16.72
N VAL A 239 -0.55 -22.63 16.19
CA VAL A 239 -0.16 -22.53 14.78
C VAL A 239 -0.11 -23.92 14.17
N ILE A 240 -0.69 -24.09 12.98
CA ILE A 240 -0.68 -25.35 12.24
C ILE A 240 0.15 -25.16 10.98
N LEU A 241 1.19 -25.97 10.81
CA LEU A 241 2.00 -25.95 9.59
C LEU A 241 1.23 -26.60 8.43
N ARG A 242 1.50 -26.13 7.20
CA ARG A 242 0.94 -26.75 5.99
C ARG A 242 1.58 -28.09 5.68
N HIS A 243 2.87 -28.20 5.96
CA HIS A 243 3.71 -29.37 5.77
C HIS A 243 4.63 -29.55 6.98
N LEU A 244 5.02 -30.78 7.29
CA LEU A 244 6.01 -31.05 8.33
C LEU A 244 7.39 -30.55 7.85
N LEU A 245 8.15 -29.94 8.77
CA LEU A 245 9.52 -29.47 8.55
C LEU A 245 10.53 -30.61 8.64
#